data_AF-A0A844ZNZ3-F1
#
_entry.id   AF-A0A844ZNZ3-F1
#
_cell.length_a   1.000
_cell.length_b   1.000
_cell.length_c   1.000
_cell.angle_alpha   90.00
_cell.angle_beta   90.00
_cell.angle_gamma   90.00
#
_symmetry.space_group_name_H-M   'P 1'
#
loop_
_entity.id
_entity.type
_entity.pdbx_description
1 polymer ?
#
loop_
_entity_poly.entity_id
_entity_poly.type
_entity_poly.pdbx_seq_one_letter_code
_entity_poly.pdbx_strand_id
1 'polypeptide(L)'
;MMRWLYHGVRLFTAAWFIYAGFNFFLYPDNQRLGQVPASHDFTVALIDSGLFTWVKAAECVLGITLLFNRFMPLSVLALVPINFVVVYYNWVLEPARGTFIAGALTFLCTAYLAWSWRQYFWPLLTFRGEAQHSLRPQFSDVVIKGEKQV
;
A
#
# COMPACT_ATOMS: atom_id res chain seq x y z
N MET A 1 -23.85 -4.99 -4.22
CA MET A 1 -22.76 -5.96 -3.96
C MET A 1 -21.37 -5.31 -4.01
N MET A 2 -20.93 -4.76 -5.16
CA MET A 2 -19.55 -4.28 -5.35
C MET A 2 -19.09 -3.14 -4.41
N ARG A 3 -20.00 -2.26 -3.98
CA ARG A 3 -19.67 -1.16 -3.05
C ARG A 3 -19.30 -1.66 -1.65
N TRP A 4 -20.02 -2.65 -1.12
CA TRP A 4 -19.72 -3.25 0.18
C TRP A 4 -18.41 -4.01 0.17
N LEU A 5 -18.13 -4.74 -0.92
CA LEU A 5 -16.85 -5.40 -1.13
C LEU A 5 -15.70 -4.39 -1.13
N TYR A 6 -15.84 -3.26 -1.83
CA TYR A 6 -14.85 -2.19 -1.80
C TYR A 6 -14.57 -1.66 -0.39
N HIS A 7 -15.61 -1.33 0.37
CA HIS A 7 -15.42 -0.85 1.73
C HIS A 7 -14.80 -1.92 2.63
N GLY A 8 -15.19 -3.19 2.48
CA GLY A 8 -14.61 -4.32 3.20
C GLY A 8 -13.12 -4.49 2.91
N VAL A 9 -12.72 -4.54 1.63
CA VAL A 9 -11.31 -4.66 1.24
C VAL A 9 -10.49 -3.45 1.70
N ARG A 10 -11.05 -2.24 1.59
CA ARG A 10 -10.39 -1.02 2.08
C ARG A 10 -10.14 -1.07 3.58
N LEU A 11 -11.16 -1.40 4.38
CA LEU A 11 -11.04 -1.48 5.84
C LEU A 11 -10.07 -2.58 6.26
N PHE A 12 -10.13 -3.74 5.62
CA PHE A 12 -9.18 -4.82 5.87
C PHE A 12 -7.74 -4.38 5.58
N THR A 13 -7.50 -3.81 4.39
CA THR A 13 -6.16 -3.34 3.99
C THR A 13 -5.65 -2.25 4.93
N ALA A 14 -6.50 -1.28 5.28
CA ALA A 14 -6.17 -0.22 6.21
C ALA A 14 -5.80 -0.76 7.59
N ALA A 15 -6.64 -1.62 8.16
CA ALA A 15 -6.39 -2.25 9.46
C ALA A 15 -5.11 -3.09 9.46
N TRP A 16 -4.85 -3.82 8.37
CA TRP A 16 -3.64 -4.63 8.20
C TRP A 16 -2.36 -3.77 8.27
N PHE A 17 -2.28 -2.68 7.51
CA PHE A 17 -1.11 -1.80 7.50
C PHE A 17 -0.97 -0.97 8.79
N ILE A 18 -2.07 -0.47 9.34
CA ILE A 18 -2.05 0.23 10.63
C ILE A 18 -1.53 -0.71 11.71
N TYR A 19 -2.05 -1.94 11.79
CA TYR A 19 -1.58 -2.92 12.76
C TYR A 19 -0.10 -3.24 12.57
N ALA A 20 0.33 -3.51 11.34
CA ALA A 20 1.73 -3.84 11.03
C ALA A 20 2.71 -2.72 11.41
N GLY A 21 2.33 -1.46 11.17
CA GLY A 21 3.15 -0.30 11.51
C GLY A 21 3.10 0.04 13.01
N PHE A 22 1.91 0.14 13.61
CA PHE A 22 1.76 0.49 15.03
C PHE A 22 2.36 -0.57 15.95
N ASN A 23 2.25 -1.86 15.59
CA ASN A 23 2.84 -2.93 16.39
C ASN A 23 4.36 -2.74 16.56
N PHE A 24 5.06 -2.26 15.52
CA PHE A 24 6.49 -1.98 15.60
C PHE A 24 6.80 -0.83 16.56
N PHE A 25 6.00 0.24 16.56
CA PHE A 25 6.23 1.38 17.47
C PHE A 25 5.84 1.10 18.92
N LEU A 26 4.82 0.28 19.16
CA LEU A 26 4.36 -0.07 20.51
C LEU A 26 5.18 -1.21 21.12
N TYR A 27 5.58 -2.18 20.30
CA TYR A 27 6.30 -3.38 20.74
C TYR A 27 7.47 -3.68 19.79
N PRO A 28 8.55 -2.87 19.82
CA PRO A 28 9.70 -3.06 18.94
C PRO A 28 10.31 -4.46 19.05
N ASP A 29 10.34 -5.02 20.27
CA ASP A 29 10.91 -6.34 20.56
C ASP A 29 10.08 -7.51 20.00
N ASN A 30 8.83 -7.26 19.60
CA ASN A 30 7.93 -8.27 19.03
C ASN A 30 8.06 -8.37 17.49
N GLN A 31 9.05 -7.70 16.90
CA GLN A 31 9.28 -7.75 15.47
C GLN A 31 9.71 -9.15 15.04
N ARG A 32 8.95 -9.75 14.11
CA ARG A 32 9.31 -11.04 13.52
C ARG A 32 10.52 -10.86 12.60
N LEU A 33 11.64 -11.47 12.95
CA LEU A 33 12.86 -11.40 12.16
C LEU A 33 12.81 -12.31 10.93
N GLY A 34 12.09 -13.42 10.99
CA GLY A 34 12.10 -14.47 9.96
C GLY A 34 12.51 -15.81 10.58
N GLN A 35 12.06 -16.92 10.02
CA GLN A 35 12.42 -18.26 10.54
C GLN A 35 13.54 -18.92 9.74
N VAL A 36 13.82 -18.42 8.53
CA VAL A 36 14.94 -18.89 7.70
C VAL A 36 16.05 -17.84 7.60
N PRO A 37 17.31 -18.23 7.31
CA PRO A 37 18.43 -17.30 7.32
C PRO A 37 18.24 -16.09 6.38
N ALA A 38 17.74 -16.32 5.17
CA ALA A 38 17.59 -15.25 4.17
C ALA A 38 16.58 -14.16 4.58
N SER A 39 15.45 -14.56 5.17
CA SER A 39 14.43 -13.61 5.67
C SER A 39 14.91 -12.91 6.94
N HIS A 40 15.61 -13.63 7.81
CA HIS A 40 16.25 -13.11 9.01
C HIS A 40 17.25 -11.99 8.68
N ASP A 41 18.23 -12.28 7.84
CA ASP A 41 19.30 -11.34 7.49
C ASP A 41 18.76 -10.09 6.79
N PHE A 42 17.74 -10.27 5.95
CA PHE A 42 17.04 -9.16 5.33
C PHE A 42 16.36 -8.23 6.36
N THR A 43 15.63 -8.81 7.32
CA THR A 43 14.93 -8.02 8.33
C THR A 43 15.91 -7.31 9.27
N VAL A 44 16.98 -7.99 9.69
CA VAL A 44 18.02 -7.39 10.53
C VAL A 44 18.70 -6.23 9.79
N ALA A 45 19.10 -6.41 8.53
CA ALA A 45 19.71 -5.34 7.74
C ALA A 45 18.78 -4.12 7.57
N LEU A 46 17.47 -4.33 7.42
CA LEU A 46 16.51 -3.23 7.37
C LEU A 46 16.40 -2.48 8.71
N ILE A 47 16.46 -3.20 9.83
CA ILE A 47 16.40 -2.60 11.17
C ILE A 47 17.68 -1.81 11.43
N ASP A 48 18.84 -2.41 11.21
CA ASP A 48 20.15 -1.80 11.48
C ASP A 48 20.42 -0.56 10.62
N SER A 49 19.92 -0.55 9.38
CA SER A 49 20.00 0.63 8.51
C SER A 49 18.99 1.73 8.87
N GLY A 50 18.06 1.48 9.79
CA GLY A 50 16.97 2.39 10.13
C GLY A 50 15.86 2.50 9.06
N LEU A 51 16.02 1.83 7.92
CA LEU A 51 15.03 1.84 6.84
C LEU A 51 13.71 1.20 7.27
N PHE A 52 13.77 0.19 8.15
CA PHE A 52 12.58 -0.49 8.67
C PHE A 52 11.64 0.48 9.39
N THR A 53 12.17 1.41 10.18
CA THR A 53 11.38 2.44 10.88
C THR A 53 10.61 3.32 9.90
N TRP A 54 11.25 3.72 8.79
CA TRP A 54 10.59 4.53 7.75
C TRP A 54 9.49 3.75 7.01
N VAL A 55 9.73 2.47 6.72
CA VAL A 55 8.70 1.59 6.13
C VAL A 55 7.50 1.49 7.06
N LYS A 56 7.72 1.25 8.37
CA LYS A 56 6.64 1.12 9.36
C LYS A 56 5.88 2.43 9.57
N ALA A 57 6.57 3.58 9.53
CA ALA A 57 5.93 4.88 9.56
C ALA A 57 5.05 5.09 8.31
N ALA A 58 5.55 4.73 7.12
CA ALA A 58 4.78 4.81 5.88
C ALA A 58 3.55 3.89 5.91
N GLU A 59 3.67 2.66 6.40
CA GLU A 59 2.54 1.73 6.59
C GLU A 59 1.45 2.34 7.51
N CYS A 60 1.85 2.99 8.62
CA CYS A 60 0.91 3.67 9.50
C CYS A 60 0.18 4.81 8.78
N VAL A 61 0.93 5.72 8.16
CA VAL A 61 0.37 6.91 7.51
C VAL A 61 -0.56 6.51 6.37
N LEU A 62 -0.12 5.60 5.49
CA LEU A 62 -0.91 5.12 4.35
C LEU A 62 -2.11 4.26 4.79
N GLY A 63 -1.96 3.49 5.86
CA GLY A 63 -3.07 2.77 6.47
C GLY A 63 -4.15 3.72 7.02
N ILE A 64 -3.74 4.81 7.68
CA ILE A 64 -4.64 5.85 8.19
C ILE A 64 -5.36 6.57 7.04
N THR A 65 -4.65 6.94 5.97
CA THR A 65 -5.29 7.60 4.81
C THR A 65 -6.29 6.69 4.12
N LEU A 66 -5.98 5.39 3.99
CA LEU A 66 -6.94 4.37 3.50
C LEU A 66 -8.17 4.25 4.42
N LEU A 67 -7.98 4.25 5.75
CA LEU A 67 -9.06 4.15 6.73
C LEU A 67 -10.05 5.31 6.57
N PHE A 68 -9.54 6.54 6.51
CA PHE A 68 -10.34 7.75 6.33
C PHE A 68 -10.75 8.04 4.88
N ASN A 69 -10.39 7.16 3.93
CA ASN A 69 -10.67 7.31 2.51
C ASN A 69 -10.16 8.65 1.92
N ARG A 70 -9.02 9.13 2.42
CA ARG A 70 -8.40 10.39 2.01
C ARG A 70 -7.18 10.09 1.14
N PHE A 71 -6.96 10.88 0.09
CA PHE A 71 -5.83 10.69 -0.85
C PHE A 71 -5.74 9.25 -1.41
N MET A 72 -6.87 8.63 -1.74
CA MET A 72 -6.93 7.21 -2.12
C MET A 72 -6.01 6.82 -3.30
N PRO A 73 -6.03 7.50 -4.46
CA PRO A 73 -5.13 7.15 -5.56
C PRO A 73 -3.65 7.23 -5.15
N LEU A 74 -3.28 8.29 -4.44
CA LEU A 74 -1.91 8.49 -3.95
C LEU A 74 -1.51 7.39 -2.95
N SER A 75 -2.42 7.05 -2.02
CA SER A 75 -2.14 6.06 -0.97
C SER A 75 -1.93 4.67 -1.56
N VAL A 76 -2.78 4.28 -2.52
CA VAL A 76 -2.65 3.00 -3.21
C VAL A 76 -1.36 2.95 -4.03
N LEU A 77 -1.00 4.03 -4.72
CA LEU A 77 0.25 4.11 -5.49
C LEU A 77 1.49 4.02 -4.57
N ALA A 78 1.47 4.73 -3.44
CA ALA A 78 2.56 4.72 -2.47
C ALA A 78 2.74 3.36 -1.77
N LEU A 79 1.67 2.56 -1.68
CA LEU A 79 1.74 1.19 -1.15
C LEU A 79 2.38 0.19 -2.12
N VAL A 80 2.43 0.47 -3.43
CA VAL A 80 2.98 -0.45 -4.43
C VAL A 80 4.42 -0.90 -4.11
N PRO A 81 5.40 0.00 -3.88
CA PRO A 81 6.78 -0.42 -3.58
C PRO A 81 6.87 -1.23 -2.28
N ILE A 82 6.13 -0.85 -1.25
CA ILE A 82 6.08 -1.58 0.03
C ILE A 82 5.54 -2.99 -0.19
N ASN A 83 4.42 -3.10 -0.91
CA ASN A 83 3.81 -4.38 -1.25
C ASN A 83 4.70 -5.28 -2.07
N PHE A 84 5.46 -4.72 -3.01
CA PHE A 84 6.38 -5.50 -3.81
C PHE A 84 7.42 -6.21 -2.93
N VAL A 85 7.99 -5.48 -1.97
CA VAL A 85 8.93 -6.04 -0.98
C VAL A 85 8.24 -7.04 -0.06
N VAL A 86 7.02 -6.76 0.41
CA VAL A 86 6.25 -7.68 1.26
C VAL A 86 5.94 -8.99 0.53
N VAL A 87 5.54 -8.94 -0.73
CA VAL A 87 5.27 -10.13 -1.55
C VAL A 87 6.56 -10.91 -1.77
N TYR A 88 7.66 -10.24 -2.12
CA TYR A 88 8.97 -10.87 -2.26
C TYR A 88 9.40 -11.57 -0.96
N TYR A 89 9.28 -10.88 0.18
CA TYR A 89 9.58 -11.43 1.49
C TYR A 89 8.75 -12.70 1.77
N ASN A 90 7.43 -12.65 1.54
CA ASN A 90 6.53 -13.75 1.89
C ASN A 90 6.59 -14.94 0.92
N TRP A 91 6.91 -14.73 -0.35
CA TRP A 91 6.90 -15.79 -1.36
C TRP A 91 8.28 -16.35 -1.66
N VAL A 92 9.33 -15.52 -1.54
CA VAL A 92 10.71 -15.90 -1.90
C VAL A 92 11.57 -16.09 -0.65
N LEU A 93 11.57 -15.14 0.28
CA LEU A 93 12.47 -15.20 1.44
C LEU A 93 11.97 -16.13 2.54
N GLU A 94 10.65 -16.16 2.81
CA GLU A 94 10.04 -16.95 3.88
C GLU A 94 8.88 -17.79 3.31
N PRO A 95 9.15 -18.84 2.49
CA PRO A 95 8.10 -19.61 1.81
C PRO A 95 7.45 -20.63 2.77
N ALA A 96 6.68 -20.14 3.73
CA ALA A 96 5.78 -20.92 4.57
C ALA A 96 4.33 -20.73 4.13
N ARG A 97 3.44 -21.69 4.45
CA ARG A 97 2.02 -21.60 4.04
C ARG A 97 1.34 -20.31 4.54
N GLY A 98 1.60 -19.92 5.79
CA GLY A 98 0.98 -18.73 6.40
C GLY A 98 1.46 -17.41 5.80
N THR A 99 2.77 -17.30 5.51
CA THR A 99 3.36 -16.12 4.86
C THR A 99 2.91 -16.02 3.40
N PHE A 100 2.81 -17.15 2.69
CA PHE A 100 2.29 -17.16 1.33
C PHE A 100 0.88 -16.55 1.23
N ILE A 101 -0.01 -16.93 2.13
CA ILE A 101 -1.38 -16.39 2.23
C ILE A 101 -1.34 -14.89 2.55
N ALA A 102 -0.50 -14.46 3.49
CA ALA A 102 -0.36 -13.04 3.84
C ALA A 102 0.13 -12.20 2.66
N GLY A 103 1.13 -12.68 1.90
CA GLY A 103 1.61 -12.06 0.68
C GLY A 103 0.52 -11.97 -0.39
N ALA A 104 -0.22 -13.06 -0.60
CA ALA A 104 -1.33 -13.11 -1.56
C ALA A 104 -2.46 -12.15 -1.19
N LEU A 105 -2.89 -12.10 0.08
CA LEU A 105 -3.92 -11.17 0.54
C LEU A 105 -3.48 -9.72 0.35
N THR A 106 -2.26 -9.38 0.75
CA THR A 106 -1.72 -8.03 0.61
C THR A 106 -1.71 -7.58 -0.85
N PHE A 107 -1.24 -8.46 -1.75
CA PHE A 107 -1.22 -8.22 -3.19
C PHE A 107 -2.63 -8.06 -3.77
N LEU A 108 -3.51 -9.03 -3.55
CA LEU A 108 -4.85 -9.05 -4.14
C LEU A 108 -5.72 -7.90 -3.63
N CYS A 109 -5.67 -7.60 -2.34
CA CYS A 109 -6.43 -6.48 -1.77
C CYS A 109 -5.97 -5.15 -2.34
N THR A 110 -4.66 -4.93 -2.45
CA THR A 110 -4.14 -3.67 -3.01
C THR A 110 -4.39 -3.57 -4.51
N ALA A 111 -4.24 -4.67 -5.26
CA ALA A 111 -4.58 -4.72 -6.69
C ALA A 111 -6.06 -4.41 -6.93
N TYR A 112 -6.96 -4.94 -6.09
CA TYR A 112 -8.38 -4.65 -6.16
C TYR A 112 -8.69 -3.17 -5.85
N LEU A 113 -8.02 -2.57 -4.86
CA LEU A 113 -8.12 -1.14 -4.59
C LEU A 113 -7.60 -0.31 -5.77
N ALA A 114 -6.47 -0.69 -6.35
CA ALA A 114 -5.92 -0.02 -7.53
C ALA A 114 -6.89 -0.07 -8.71
N TRP A 115 -7.50 -1.24 -8.95
CA TRP A 115 -8.50 -1.43 -10.00
C TRP A 115 -9.76 -0.59 -9.77
N SER A 116 -10.19 -0.44 -8.53
CA SER A 116 -11.33 0.41 -8.15
C SER A 116 -11.10 1.88 -8.50
N TRP A 117 -9.85 2.33 -8.45
CA TRP A 117 -9.42 3.69 -8.78
C TRP A 117 -8.71 3.80 -10.15
N ARG A 118 -8.84 2.78 -11.03
CA ARG A 118 -8.12 2.67 -12.32
C ARG A 118 -8.18 3.91 -13.21
N GLN A 119 -9.28 4.67 -13.17
CA GLN A 119 -9.45 5.90 -13.96
C GLN A 119 -8.37 6.95 -13.65
N TYR A 120 -7.85 6.98 -12.41
CA TYR A 120 -6.78 7.89 -11.99
C TYR A 120 -5.39 7.37 -12.37
N PHE A 121 -5.23 6.07 -12.56
CA PHE A 121 -3.94 5.45 -12.89
C PHE A 121 -3.71 5.30 -14.40
N TRP A 122 -4.76 5.31 -15.20
CA TRP A 122 -4.66 5.19 -16.66
C TRP A 122 -3.72 6.22 -17.30
N PRO A 123 -3.76 7.52 -16.92
CA PRO A 123 -2.84 8.52 -17.47
C PRO A 123 -1.36 8.26 -17.14
N LEU A 124 -1.06 7.49 -16.09
CA LEU A 124 0.33 7.14 -15.75
C LEU A 124 0.95 6.17 -16.76
N LEU A 125 0.13 5.49 -17.57
CA LEU A 125 0.57 4.55 -18.61
C LEU A 125 0.72 5.22 -19.98
N THR A 126 0.56 6.54 -20.07
CA THR A 126 0.74 7.29 -21.32
C THR A 126 2.22 7.28 -21.72
N PHE A 127 2.51 6.66 -22.89
CA PHE A 127 3.89 6.48 -23.38
C PHE A 127 4.63 7.79 -23.70
N ARG A 128 3.91 8.80 -24.19
CA ARG A 128 4.42 10.17 -24.38
C ARG A 128 3.46 11.15 -23.72
N GLY A 129 3.80 11.57 -22.51
CA GLY A 129 3.15 12.71 -21.86
C GLY A 129 3.76 14.02 -22.35
N GLU A 130 2.95 15.04 -22.55
CA GLU A 130 3.43 16.40 -22.76
C GLU A 130 3.59 17.09 -21.40
N ALA A 131 4.76 17.68 -21.15
CA ALA A 131 5.00 18.44 -19.94
C ALA A 131 4.21 19.75 -20.01
N GLN A 132 3.25 19.92 -19.10
CA GLN A 132 2.51 21.17 -19.01
C GLN A 132 3.34 22.20 -18.24
N HIS A 133 3.76 23.27 -18.94
CA HIS A 133 4.59 24.33 -18.36
C HIS A 133 3.78 25.48 -17.73
N SER A 134 2.45 25.43 -17.78
CA SER A 134 1.61 26.45 -17.14
C SER A 134 1.66 26.30 -15.61
N LEU A 135 1.91 27.40 -14.90
CA LEU A 135 1.82 27.45 -13.43
C LEU A 135 0.39 27.27 -12.89
N ARG A 136 -0.62 27.35 -13.77
CA ARG A 136 -2.02 27.10 -13.41
C ARG A 136 -2.26 25.59 -13.43
N PRO A 137 -2.75 25.00 -12.32
CA PRO A 137 -3.13 23.59 -12.32
C PRO A 137 -4.30 23.40 -13.28
N GLN A 138 -4.10 22.59 -14.31
CA GLN A 138 -5.18 22.15 -15.19
C GLN A 138 -5.60 20.76 -14.72
N PHE A 139 -6.62 20.70 -13.88
CA PHE A 139 -7.25 19.44 -13.54
C PHE A 139 -7.95 18.96 -14.81
N SER A 140 -7.51 17.85 -15.39
CA SER A 140 -8.23 17.20 -16.48
C SER A 140 -9.66 16.92 -16.04
N ASP A 141 -10.61 16.89 -16.99
CA ASP A 141 -12.04 16.58 -16.76
C ASP A 141 -12.27 15.12 -16.31
N VAL A 142 -11.45 14.61 -15.38
CA VAL A 142 -11.73 13.41 -14.62
C VAL A 142 -12.99 13.74 -13.83
N VAL A 143 -14.14 13.34 -14.39
CA VAL A 143 -15.45 13.50 -13.79
C VAL A 143 -15.42 12.87 -12.39
N ILE A 144 -15.19 13.70 -11.37
CA ILE A 144 -15.37 13.33 -9.97
C ILE A 144 -16.88 13.23 -9.80
N LYS A 145 -17.42 12.04 -10.05
CA LYS A 145 -18.85 11.75 -9.89
C LYS A 145 -19.20 11.90 -8.40
N GLY A 146 -19.56 13.11 -7.98
CA GLY A 146 -19.70 13.46 -6.56
C GLY A 146 -20.29 14.82 -6.23
N GLU A 147 -20.26 15.82 -7.12
CA GLU A 147 -21.02 17.07 -6.90
C GLU A 147 -22.22 17.10 -7.84
N LYS A 148 -23.42 16.94 -7.26
CA LYS A 148 -24.63 17.46 -7.89
C LYS A 148 -24.38 18.95 -8.08
N GLN A 149 -24.30 19.40 -9.31
CA GLN A 149 -24.44 20.82 -9.62
C GLN A 149 -25.87 21.20 -9.23
N VAL A 150 -25.97 22.00 -8.17
CA VAL A 150 -27.15 22.81 -7.85
C VAL A 150 -26.76 24.24 -8.17
#